data_AF-A0A7R9TXI7-F1
#
_entry.id   AF-A0A7R9TXI7-F1
#
_cell.length_a   1.000
_cell.length_b   1.000
_cell.length_c   1.000
_cell.angle_alpha   90.00
_cell.angle_beta   90.00
_cell.angle_gamma   90.00
#
_symmetry.space_group_name_H-M   'P 1'
#
loop_
_entity.id
_entity.type
_entity.pdbx_description
1 polymer ?
#
loop_
_entity_poly.entity_id
_entity_poly.type
_entity_poly.pdbx_seq_one_letter_code
_entity_poly.pdbx_strand_id
1 'polypeptide(L)'
;KALPKVMGALCSVFKRAISSAGQAVGPVLVPMLEGAVGAFEACQAMEALEVLTAAMETFGSGANTVSGLAAPLGRALSSALPFSTATSPEIIGAVFDLAHRALLFAPAALFSSNAFQPLLGAASVAVRLRERDAVRCALAFTSLAASGPHTPMRDPALVAQWQVHAEAATSMVAKHSGVLVASLVAGIS
;
A
#
# COMPACT_ATOMS: atom_id res chain seq x y z
N LYS A 1 -18.60 -21.37 -4.56
CA LYS A 1 -18.26 -21.07 -3.14
C LYS A 1 -16.85 -21.52 -2.72
N ALA A 2 -16.17 -22.43 -3.43
CA ALA A 2 -14.80 -22.86 -3.08
C ALA A 2 -13.70 -21.89 -3.56
N LEU A 3 -13.92 -21.18 -4.68
CA LEU A 3 -12.90 -20.35 -5.33
C LEU A 3 -12.27 -19.29 -4.40
N PRO A 4 -13.01 -18.49 -3.62
CA PRO A 4 -12.39 -17.51 -2.73
C PRO A 4 -11.49 -18.15 -1.66
N LYS A 5 -11.89 -19.31 -1.11
CA LYS A 5 -11.10 -20.04 -0.11
C LYS A 5 -9.81 -20.60 -0.69
N VAL A 6 -9.87 -21.12 -1.93
CA VAL A 6 -8.69 -21.62 -2.63
C VAL A 6 -7.72 -20.48 -2.94
N MET A 7 -8.23 -19.33 -3.39
CA MET A 7 -7.42 -18.15 -3.67
C MET A 7 -6.74 -17.59 -2.41
N GLY A 8 -7.47 -17.50 -1.29
CA GLY A 8 -6.89 -17.09 -0.01
C GLY A 8 -5.79 -18.04 0.48
N ALA A 9 -6.00 -19.36 0.33
CA ALA A 9 -4.98 -20.36 0.65
C ALA A 9 -3.74 -20.24 -0.24
N LEU A 10 -3.91 -20.02 -1.55
CA LEU A 10 -2.80 -19.80 -2.47
C LEU A 10 -1.99 -18.55 -2.09
N CYS A 11 -2.67 -17.43 -1.81
CA CYS A 11 -2.00 -16.22 -1.33
C CYS A 11 -1.26 -16.45 -0.02
N SER A 12 -1.83 -17.24 0.91
CA SER A 12 -1.15 -17.62 2.15
C SER A 12 0.15 -18.40 1.90
N VAL A 13 0.17 -19.28 0.89
CA VAL A 13 1.39 -19.98 0.47
C VAL A 13 2.41 -19.00 -0.10
N PHE A 14 1.99 -18.07 -0.96
CA PHE A 14 2.87 -17.06 -1.52
C PHE A 14 3.50 -16.18 -0.44
N LYS A 15 2.69 -15.70 0.52
CA LYS A 15 3.16 -14.91 1.66
C LYS A 15 4.23 -15.66 2.45
N ARG A 16 3.96 -16.93 2.80
CA ARG A 16 4.94 -17.78 3.50
C ARG A 16 6.21 -18.00 2.69
N ALA A 17 6.11 -18.21 1.39
CA ALA A 17 7.27 -18.38 0.52
C ALA A 17 8.14 -17.11 0.53
N ILE A 18 7.55 -15.92 0.36
CA ILE A 18 8.26 -14.63 0.43
C ILE A 18 8.93 -14.46 1.78
N SER A 19 8.19 -14.65 2.89
CA SER A 19 8.73 -14.44 4.23
C SER A 19 9.81 -15.46 4.64
N SER A 20 9.77 -16.69 4.11
CA SER A 20 10.72 -17.76 4.48
C SER A 20 11.95 -17.81 3.60
N ALA A 21 11.78 -17.73 2.28
CA ALA A 21 12.88 -17.81 1.32
C ALA A 21 13.49 -16.44 1.02
N GLY A 22 12.83 -15.34 1.39
CA GLY A 22 13.36 -13.99 1.28
C GLY A 22 13.81 -13.68 -0.15
N GLN A 23 15.06 -13.22 -0.29
CA GLN A 23 15.65 -12.85 -1.59
C GLN A 23 15.71 -14.00 -2.60
N ALA A 24 15.69 -15.28 -2.16
CA ALA A 24 15.71 -16.42 -3.07
C ALA A 24 14.45 -16.54 -3.95
N VAL A 25 13.36 -15.86 -3.57
CA VAL A 25 12.11 -15.81 -4.36
C VAL A 25 12.21 -14.85 -5.55
N GLY A 26 13.24 -14.00 -5.61
CA GLY A 26 13.40 -12.95 -6.63
C GLY A 26 13.04 -13.35 -8.07
N PRO A 27 13.51 -14.49 -8.61
CA PRO A 27 13.22 -14.91 -9.99
C PRO A 27 11.72 -15.17 -10.29
N VAL A 28 10.93 -15.52 -9.28
CA VAL A 28 9.49 -15.84 -9.42
C VAL A 28 8.58 -14.83 -8.75
N LEU A 29 9.15 -13.77 -8.16
CA LEU A 29 8.42 -12.77 -7.39
C LEU A 29 7.33 -12.09 -8.22
N VAL A 30 7.67 -11.56 -9.40
CA VAL A 30 6.70 -10.81 -10.24
C VAL A 30 5.53 -11.72 -10.65
N PRO A 31 5.73 -12.94 -11.18
CA PRO A 31 4.62 -13.88 -11.42
C PRO A 31 3.75 -14.17 -10.19
N MET A 32 4.34 -14.30 -9.00
CA MET A 32 3.59 -14.51 -7.76
C MET A 32 2.72 -13.30 -7.40
N LEU A 33 3.26 -12.08 -7.56
CA LEU A 33 2.52 -10.85 -7.31
C LEU A 33 1.38 -10.66 -8.30
N GLU A 34 1.59 -10.93 -9.59
CA GLU A 34 0.54 -10.89 -10.60
C GLU A 34 -0.58 -11.89 -10.28
N GLY A 35 -0.23 -13.09 -9.82
CA GLY A 35 -1.20 -14.08 -9.33
C GLY A 35 -2.01 -13.58 -8.13
N ALA A 36 -1.35 -12.93 -7.16
CA ALA A 36 -2.02 -12.34 -6.00
C ALA A 36 -2.96 -11.19 -6.41
N VAL A 37 -2.51 -10.27 -7.27
CA VAL A 37 -3.34 -9.19 -7.80
C VAL A 37 -4.57 -9.74 -8.52
N GLY A 38 -4.40 -10.75 -9.38
CA GLY A 38 -5.53 -11.39 -10.06
C GLY A 38 -6.51 -12.06 -9.08
N ALA A 39 -6.01 -12.68 -8.00
CA ALA A 39 -6.86 -13.24 -6.95
C ALA A 39 -7.64 -12.15 -6.19
N PHE A 40 -7.03 -10.99 -5.94
CA PHE A 40 -7.70 -9.84 -5.35
C PHE A 40 -8.78 -9.29 -6.29
N GLU A 41 -8.45 -9.01 -7.54
CA GLU A 41 -9.40 -8.49 -8.54
C GLU A 41 -10.61 -9.42 -8.72
N ALA A 42 -10.39 -10.73 -8.77
CA ALA A 42 -11.45 -11.71 -9.03
C ALA A 42 -12.34 -12.01 -7.83
N CYS A 43 -11.77 -12.03 -6.61
CA CYS A 43 -12.45 -12.57 -5.43
C CYS A 43 -12.34 -11.71 -4.18
N GLN A 44 -11.63 -10.58 -4.23
CA GLN A 44 -11.35 -9.70 -3.09
C GLN A 44 -10.70 -10.45 -1.92
N ALA A 45 -9.83 -11.41 -2.23
CA ALA A 45 -9.08 -12.16 -1.23
C ALA A 45 -8.09 -11.23 -0.52
N MET A 46 -8.35 -10.87 0.74
CA MET A 46 -7.50 -9.94 1.50
C MET A 46 -6.06 -10.45 1.65
N GLU A 47 -5.87 -11.77 1.67
CA GLU A 47 -4.55 -12.40 1.72
C GLU A 47 -3.66 -11.99 0.54
N ALA A 48 -4.23 -11.60 -0.60
CA ALA A 48 -3.47 -11.07 -1.72
C ALA A 48 -2.80 -9.73 -1.40
N LEU A 49 -3.47 -8.84 -0.67
CA LEU A 49 -2.87 -7.58 -0.19
C LEU A 49 -1.74 -7.88 0.81
N GLU A 50 -1.90 -8.90 1.64
CA GLU A 50 -0.84 -9.34 2.56
C GLU A 50 0.40 -9.89 1.83
N VAL A 51 0.22 -10.56 0.68
CA VAL A 51 1.34 -11.01 -0.17
C VAL A 51 2.12 -9.81 -0.70
N LEU A 52 1.42 -8.78 -1.19
CA LEU A 52 2.02 -7.54 -1.65
C LEU A 52 2.77 -6.83 -0.51
N THR A 53 2.18 -6.76 0.69
CA THR A 53 2.83 -6.18 1.87
C THR A 53 4.13 -6.92 2.21
N ALA A 54 4.10 -8.25 2.27
CA ALA A 54 5.29 -9.06 2.54
C ALA A 54 6.38 -8.86 1.48
N ALA A 55 5.99 -8.68 0.21
CA ALA A 55 6.93 -8.39 -0.86
C ALA A 55 7.58 -7.00 -0.72
N MET A 56 6.82 -5.96 -0.35
CA MET A 56 7.38 -4.64 -0.11
C MET A 56 8.42 -4.69 1.03
N GLU A 57 8.09 -5.34 2.14
CA GLU A 57 8.98 -5.49 3.30
C GLU A 57 10.27 -6.22 2.97
N THR A 58 10.18 -7.24 2.11
CA THR A 58 11.32 -8.11 1.79
C THR A 58 12.20 -7.52 0.69
N PHE A 59 11.61 -6.88 -0.32
CA PHE A 59 12.29 -6.51 -1.57
C PHE A 59 12.35 -5.01 -1.85
N GLY A 60 11.69 -4.19 -1.03
CA GLY A 60 11.53 -2.76 -1.30
C GLY A 60 12.80 -1.92 -1.24
N SER A 61 13.82 -2.34 -0.49
CA SER A 61 15.11 -1.65 -0.43
C SER A 61 16.03 -2.00 -1.61
N GLY A 62 15.70 -3.04 -2.40
CA GLY A 62 16.52 -3.49 -3.53
C GLY A 62 16.25 -2.71 -4.81
N ALA A 63 17.24 -1.94 -5.30
CA ALA A 63 17.09 -1.13 -6.52
C ALA A 63 16.64 -1.93 -7.76
N ASN A 64 17.09 -3.19 -7.90
CA ASN A 64 16.75 -4.05 -9.03
C ASN A 64 15.36 -4.69 -8.93
N THR A 65 14.75 -4.71 -7.74
CA THR A 65 13.46 -5.38 -7.47
C THR A 65 12.30 -4.39 -7.43
N VAL A 66 12.54 -3.14 -7.02
CA VAL A 66 11.51 -2.10 -6.88
C VAL A 66 10.75 -1.81 -8.19
N SER A 67 11.42 -1.88 -9.34
CA SER A 67 10.77 -1.69 -10.65
C SER A 67 9.71 -2.77 -10.93
N GLY A 68 9.95 -4.01 -10.49
CA GLY A 68 9.01 -5.12 -10.60
C GLY A 68 7.85 -5.06 -9.60
N LEU A 69 7.93 -4.21 -8.58
CA LEU A 69 6.91 -4.06 -7.55
C LEU A 69 5.85 -3.00 -7.91
N ALA A 70 6.24 -1.97 -8.66
CA ALA A 70 5.38 -0.80 -8.92
C ALA A 70 4.09 -1.15 -9.67
N ALA A 71 4.16 -1.99 -10.70
CA ALA A 71 3.01 -2.34 -11.53
C ALA A 71 1.98 -3.22 -10.77
N PRO A 72 2.37 -4.32 -10.10
CA PRO A 72 1.43 -5.10 -9.27
C PRO A 72 0.83 -4.26 -8.14
N LEU A 73 1.64 -3.44 -7.46
CA LEU A 73 1.18 -2.54 -6.39
C LEU A 73 0.13 -1.55 -6.91
N GLY A 74 0.43 -0.86 -8.00
CA GLY A 74 -0.47 0.11 -8.61
C GLY A 74 -1.80 -0.52 -9.00
N ARG A 75 -1.78 -1.70 -9.64
CA ARG A 75 -2.99 -2.43 -10.00
C ARG A 75 -3.82 -2.83 -8.79
N ALA A 76 -3.21 -3.42 -7.77
CA ALA A 76 -3.91 -3.81 -6.55
C ALA A 76 -4.62 -2.61 -5.91
N LEU A 77 -3.89 -1.51 -5.70
CA LEU A 77 -4.42 -0.30 -5.08
C LEU A 77 -5.53 0.32 -5.94
N SER A 78 -5.32 0.45 -7.25
CA SER A 78 -6.34 0.95 -8.19
C SER A 78 -7.60 0.09 -8.22
N SER A 79 -7.47 -1.23 -8.11
CA SER A 79 -8.62 -2.14 -8.03
C SER A 79 -9.37 -2.05 -6.70
N ALA A 80 -8.69 -1.62 -5.63
CA ALA A 80 -9.26 -1.53 -4.29
C ALA A 80 -9.90 -0.16 -3.98
N LEU A 81 -9.48 0.89 -4.65
CA LEU A 81 -10.00 2.25 -4.44
C LEU A 81 -11.50 2.47 -4.75
N PRO A 82 -12.14 1.73 -5.69
CA PRO A 82 -13.58 1.82 -5.91
C PRO A 82 -14.43 1.28 -4.76
N PHE A 83 -13.86 0.53 -3.80
CA PHE A 83 -14.63 0.05 -2.66
C PHE A 83 -15.05 1.24 -1.79
N SER A 84 -16.38 1.41 -1.66
CA SER A 84 -16.90 2.45 -0.79
C SER A 84 -16.47 2.16 0.64
N THR A 85 -16.05 3.22 1.33
CA THR A 85 -15.69 3.19 2.74
C THR A 85 -16.83 2.62 3.60
N ALA A 86 -18.08 2.72 3.14
CA ALA A 86 -19.25 2.13 3.81
C ALA A 86 -19.44 0.61 3.62
N THR A 87 -18.82 0.00 2.60
CA THR A 87 -19.10 -1.40 2.22
C THR A 87 -18.09 -2.41 2.75
N SER A 88 -16.80 -2.04 2.84
CA SER A 88 -15.74 -2.97 3.23
C SER A 88 -14.61 -2.25 3.98
N PRO A 89 -14.82 -1.82 5.24
CA PRO A 89 -13.81 -1.10 6.00
C PRO A 89 -12.52 -1.91 6.23
N GLU A 90 -12.63 -3.24 6.28
CA GLU A 90 -11.47 -4.15 6.38
C GLU A 90 -10.54 -4.04 5.16
N ILE A 91 -11.11 -4.00 3.96
CA ILE A 91 -10.35 -3.82 2.71
C ILE A 91 -9.69 -2.45 2.71
N ILE A 92 -10.39 -1.40 3.13
CA ILE A 92 -9.82 -0.05 3.25
C ILE A 92 -8.63 -0.04 4.22
N GLY A 93 -8.76 -0.68 5.38
CA GLY A 93 -7.67 -0.83 6.33
C GLY A 93 -6.45 -1.55 5.72
N ALA A 94 -6.67 -2.67 5.04
CA ALA A 94 -5.62 -3.42 4.37
C ALA A 94 -4.95 -2.65 3.22
N VAL A 95 -5.71 -1.87 2.46
CA VAL A 95 -5.19 -1.00 1.39
C VAL A 95 -4.29 0.08 1.96
N PHE A 96 -4.70 0.75 3.03
CA PHE A 96 -3.86 1.77 3.66
C PHE A 96 -2.67 1.19 4.40
N ASP A 97 -2.78 0.00 4.99
CA ASP A 97 -1.62 -0.72 5.53
C ASP A 97 -0.61 -1.06 4.43
N LEU A 98 -1.07 -1.60 3.29
CA LEU A 98 -0.22 -1.84 2.13
C LEU A 98 0.44 -0.56 1.61
N ALA A 99 -0.33 0.52 1.46
CA ALA A 99 0.20 1.82 1.00
C ALA A 99 1.23 2.40 1.99
N HIS A 100 0.97 2.29 3.29
CA HIS A 100 1.92 2.70 4.34
C HIS A 100 3.21 1.88 4.28
N ARG A 101 3.11 0.55 4.14
CA ARG A 101 4.26 -0.35 4.02
C ARG A 101 5.04 -0.10 2.73
N ALA A 102 4.35 0.20 1.62
CA ALA A 102 4.99 0.62 0.39
C ALA A 102 5.78 1.93 0.57
N LEU A 103 5.25 2.93 1.27
CA LEU A 103 6.01 4.15 1.59
C LEU A 103 7.23 3.88 2.49
N LEU A 104 7.10 2.94 3.43
CA LEU A 104 8.16 2.63 4.38
C LEU A 104 9.30 1.82 3.73
N PHE A 105 8.98 0.87 2.87
CA PHE A 105 9.95 -0.08 2.34
C PHE A 105 10.24 0.07 0.85
N ALA A 106 9.29 0.53 0.04
CA ALA A 106 9.43 0.63 -1.42
C ALA A 106 8.83 1.95 -1.97
N PRO A 107 9.23 3.13 -1.43
CA PRO A 107 8.57 4.40 -1.75
C PRO A 107 8.56 4.69 -3.26
N ALA A 108 9.64 4.36 -3.97
CA ALA A 108 9.69 4.55 -5.42
C ALA A 108 8.65 3.70 -6.17
N ALA A 109 8.28 2.51 -5.68
CA ALA A 109 7.21 1.70 -6.28
C ALA A 109 5.85 2.39 -6.16
N LEU A 110 5.56 2.99 -5.00
CA LEU A 110 4.29 3.70 -4.79
C LEU A 110 4.25 5.02 -5.56
N PHE A 111 5.32 5.80 -5.57
CA PHE A 111 5.39 7.07 -6.32
C PHE A 111 5.37 6.86 -7.84
N SER A 112 5.93 5.74 -8.32
CA SER A 112 5.82 5.34 -9.73
C SER A 112 4.45 4.77 -10.07
N SER A 113 3.63 4.44 -9.08
CA SER A 113 2.26 3.98 -9.29
C SER A 113 1.32 5.17 -9.47
N ASN A 114 0.32 5.02 -10.34
CA ASN A 114 -0.76 6.00 -10.50
C ASN A 114 -1.74 6.02 -9.31
N ALA A 115 -1.50 5.22 -8.27
CA ALA A 115 -2.39 5.05 -7.14
C ALA A 115 -2.17 6.06 -6.01
N PHE A 116 -1.00 6.73 -5.95
CA PHE A 116 -0.65 7.60 -4.82
C PHE A 116 -1.61 8.78 -4.63
N GLN A 117 -1.94 9.51 -5.71
CA GLN A 117 -2.87 10.63 -5.64
C GLN A 117 -4.30 10.18 -5.25
N PRO A 118 -4.90 9.16 -5.88
CA PRO A 118 -6.18 8.60 -5.43
C PRO A 118 -6.19 8.16 -3.97
N LEU A 119 -5.10 7.61 -3.44
CA LEU A 119 -5.00 7.20 -2.03
C LEU A 119 -5.07 8.38 -1.07
N LEU A 120 -4.47 9.53 -1.40
CA LEU A 120 -4.61 10.74 -0.58
C LEU A 120 -6.07 11.23 -0.54
N GLY A 121 -6.77 11.17 -1.68
CA GLY A 121 -8.19 11.47 -1.76
C GLY A 121 -9.03 10.50 -0.92
N ALA A 122 -8.79 9.19 -1.07
CA ALA A 122 -9.48 8.16 -0.31
C ALA A 122 -9.20 8.25 1.20
N ALA A 123 -8.00 8.66 1.60
CA ALA A 123 -7.62 8.80 3.00
C ALA A 123 -8.48 9.87 3.70
N SER A 124 -8.79 10.98 3.01
CA SER A 124 -9.65 12.02 3.58
C SER A 124 -11.07 11.52 3.91
N VAL A 125 -11.56 10.53 3.16
CA VAL A 125 -12.84 9.86 3.45
C VAL A 125 -12.66 8.80 4.53
N ALA A 126 -11.58 8.02 4.46
CA ALA A 126 -11.32 6.91 5.38
C ALA A 126 -11.10 7.37 6.84
N VAL A 127 -10.53 8.56 7.08
CA VAL A 127 -10.38 9.10 8.44
C VAL A 127 -11.70 9.40 9.14
N ARG A 128 -12.82 9.42 8.40
CA ARG A 128 -14.18 9.64 8.92
C ARG A 128 -14.93 8.33 9.19
N LEU A 129 -14.29 7.19 9.00
CA LEU A 129 -14.87 5.88 9.27
C LEU A 129 -15.08 5.66 10.77
N ARG A 130 -16.02 4.79 11.11
CA ARG A 130 -16.24 4.36 12.50
C ARG A 130 -15.24 3.29 12.92
N GLU A 131 -14.72 2.56 11.94
CA GLU A 131 -13.82 1.44 12.10
C GLU A 131 -12.40 1.92 12.41
N ARG A 132 -12.03 1.79 13.68
CA ARG A 132 -10.76 2.32 14.22
C ARG A 132 -9.53 1.85 13.48
N ASP A 133 -9.50 0.59 13.04
CA ASP A 133 -8.32 0.04 12.35
C ASP A 133 -8.13 0.67 10.96
N ALA A 134 -9.21 0.87 10.21
CA ALA A 134 -9.17 1.54 8.91
C ALA A 134 -8.70 3.00 9.05
N VAL A 135 -9.25 3.73 10.03
CA VAL A 135 -8.84 5.10 10.36
C VAL A 135 -7.36 5.14 10.75
N ARG A 136 -6.91 4.22 11.62
CA ARG A 136 -5.51 4.15 12.06
C ARG A 136 -4.57 3.94 10.89
N CYS A 137 -4.88 3.01 9.98
CA CYS A 137 -4.04 2.75 8.81
C CYS A 137 -4.01 3.96 7.85
N ALA A 138 -5.16 4.60 7.61
CA ALA A 138 -5.22 5.82 6.78
C ALA A 138 -4.40 6.98 7.39
N LEU A 139 -4.46 7.15 8.71
CA LEU A 139 -3.64 8.14 9.43
C LEU A 139 -2.14 7.81 9.37
N ALA A 140 -1.77 6.55 9.56
CA ALA A 140 -0.37 6.12 9.46
C ALA A 140 0.19 6.36 8.05
N PHE A 141 -0.58 6.06 7.01
CA PHE A 141 -0.23 6.36 5.63
C PHE A 141 -0.05 7.87 5.40
N THR A 142 -1.05 8.68 5.75
CA THR A 142 -1.02 10.14 5.50
C THR A 142 0.04 10.86 6.32
N SER A 143 0.27 10.44 7.56
CA SER A 143 1.36 10.95 8.39
C SER A 143 2.72 10.64 7.77
N LEU A 144 2.96 9.41 7.31
CA LEU A 144 4.21 9.05 6.66
C LEU A 144 4.37 9.75 5.30
N ALA A 145 3.28 9.94 4.54
CA ALA A 145 3.32 10.69 3.29
C ALA A 145 3.73 12.16 3.52
N ALA A 146 3.27 12.77 4.61
CA ALA A 146 3.59 14.15 4.96
C ALA A 146 4.98 14.31 5.57
N SER A 147 5.40 13.37 6.43
CA SER A 147 6.65 13.46 7.19
C SER A 147 7.83 12.73 6.54
N GLY A 148 7.58 11.85 5.56
CA GLY A 148 8.55 10.96 4.95
C GLY A 148 9.87 11.62 4.52
N PRO A 149 9.84 12.76 3.79
CA PRO A 149 11.06 13.46 3.38
C PRO A 149 11.96 13.92 4.55
N HIS A 150 11.39 14.06 5.74
CA HIS A 150 12.05 14.54 6.95
C HIS A 150 12.26 13.43 7.99
N THR A 151 11.83 12.21 7.70
CA THR A 151 11.91 11.10 8.65
C THR A 151 13.32 10.51 8.64
N PRO A 152 13.98 10.35 9.81
CA PRO A 152 15.30 9.73 9.86
C PRO A 152 15.18 8.24 9.51
N MET A 153 15.56 7.89 8.27
CA MET A 153 15.61 6.50 7.81
C MET A 153 17.00 5.93 8.01
N ARG A 154 17.06 4.67 8.45
CA ARG A 154 18.34 3.95 8.68
C ARG A 154 18.98 3.47 7.38
N ASP A 155 18.17 3.21 6.35
CA ASP A 155 18.64 2.67 5.07
C ASP A 155 18.93 3.81 4.07
N PRO A 156 20.18 4.00 3.63
CA PRO A 156 20.52 5.04 2.67
C PRO A 156 19.84 4.86 1.31
N ALA A 157 19.50 3.62 0.90
CA ALA A 157 18.79 3.38 -0.35
C ALA A 157 17.36 3.94 -0.29
N LEU A 158 16.68 3.79 0.86
CA LEU A 158 15.35 4.35 1.07
C LEU A 158 15.39 5.88 1.15
N VAL A 159 16.41 6.46 1.78
CA VAL A 159 16.63 7.91 1.80
C VAL A 159 16.74 8.45 0.37
N ALA A 160 17.55 7.81 -0.48
CA ALA A 160 17.71 8.22 -1.86
C ALA A 160 16.38 8.14 -2.65
N GLN A 161 15.61 7.06 -2.49
CA GLN A 161 14.30 6.94 -3.12
C GLN A 161 13.34 8.06 -2.68
N TRP A 162 13.31 8.40 -1.38
CA TRP A 162 12.49 9.49 -0.88
C TRP A 162 12.93 10.85 -1.40
N GLN A 163 14.24 11.12 -1.45
CA GLN A 163 14.77 12.39 -1.95
C GLN A 163 14.39 12.64 -3.42
N VAL A 164 14.44 11.60 -4.27
CA VAL A 164 14.03 11.70 -5.68
C VAL A 164 12.57 12.11 -5.83
N HIS A 165 11.70 11.65 -4.92
CA HIS A 165 10.26 11.89 -5.00
C HIS A 165 9.74 12.94 -4.01
N ALA A 166 10.61 13.55 -3.19
CA ALA A 166 10.22 14.41 -2.07
C ALA A 166 9.38 15.62 -2.51
N GLU A 167 9.79 16.31 -3.58
CA GLU A 167 9.08 17.50 -4.07
C GLU A 167 7.70 17.13 -4.64
N ALA A 168 7.62 16.06 -5.43
CA ALA A 168 6.36 15.56 -5.96
C ALA A 168 5.42 15.11 -4.83
N ALA A 169 5.94 14.37 -3.84
CA ALA A 169 5.19 13.89 -2.69
C ALA A 169 4.65 15.05 -1.84
N THR A 170 5.51 16.01 -1.48
CA THR A 170 5.13 17.20 -0.70
C THR A 170 4.11 18.06 -1.42
N SER A 171 4.27 18.28 -2.73
CA SER A 171 3.29 19.00 -3.55
C SER A 171 1.93 18.31 -3.56
N MET A 172 1.91 16.98 -3.72
CA MET A 172 0.65 16.21 -3.72
C MET A 172 -0.04 16.20 -2.35
N VAL A 173 0.73 16.04 -1.27
CA VAL A 173 0.21 16.13 0.10
C VAL A 173 -0.34 17.52 0.38
N ALA A 174 0.38 18.58 -0.01
CA ALA A 174 -0.07 19.96 0.15
C ALA A 174 -1.42 20.20 -0.54
N LYS A 175 -1.60 19.70 -1.77
CA LYS A 175 -2.89 19.79 -2.50
C LYS A 175 -4.06 19.15 -1.75
N HIS A 176 -3.84 18.08 -0.99
CA HIS A 176 -4.88 17.34 -0.28
C HIS A 176 -4.99 17.71 1.21
N SER A 177 -4.02 18.47 1.74
CA SER A 177 -3.91 18.81 3.16
C SER A 177 -5.15 19.52 3.71
N GLY A 178 -5.71 20.49 2.99
CA GLY A 178 -6.91 21.21 3.42
C GLY A 178 -8.12 20.30 3.61
N VAL A 179 -8.34 19.37 2.67
CA VAL A 179 -9.45 18.40 2.74
C VAL A 179 -9.23 17.39 3.86
N LEU A 180 -8.00 16.92 4.03
CA LEU A 180 -7.64 15.99 5.11
C LEU A 180 -7.84 16.64 6.49
N VAL A 181 -7.33 17.86 6.69
CA VAL A 181 -7.49 18.61 7.95
C VAL A 181 -8.97 18.88 8.24
N ALA A 182 -9.74 19.34 7.25
CA ALA A 182 -11.18 19.55 7.42
C ALA A 182 -11.91 18.26 7.82
N SER A 183 -11.53 17.12 7.21
CA SER A 183 -12.11 15.82 7.51
C SER A 183 -11.76 15.33 8.91
N LEU A 184 -10.56 15.61 9.40
CA LEU A 184 -10.13 15.28 10.76
C LEU A 184 -10.88 16.12 11.80
N VAL A 185 -11.03 17.42 11.57
CA VAL A 185 -11.77 18.32 12.47
C VAL A 185 -13.25 17.90 12.55
N ALA A 186 -13.87 17.59 11.41
CA ALA A 186 -15.25 17.13 11.34
C ALA A 186 -15.49 15.75 11.98
N GLY A 187 -14.45 14.93 12.15
CA GLY A 187 -14.55 13.62 12.82
C GLY A 187 -14.47 13.68 14.35
N ILE A 188 -14.08 14.82 14.92
CA ILE A 188 -13.95 15.05 16.36
C ILE A 188 -15.23 15.68 16.96
N SER A 189 -16.12 16.19 16.10
CA SER A 189 -17.40 16.83 16.48
C SER A 189 -18.52 15.80 16.64
#